data_AF-A0A3A8Q1D0-F1
#
_entry.id   AF-A0A3A8Q1D0-F1
#
_cell.length_a   1.000
_cell.length_b   1.000
_cell.length_c   1.000
_cell.angle_alpha   90.00
_cell.angle_beta   90.00
_cell.angle_gamma   90.00
#
_symmetry.space_group_name_H-M   'P 1'
#
loop_
_entity.id
_entity.type
_entity.pdbx_description
1 polymer ?
#
loop_
_entity_poly.entity_id
_entity_poly.type
_entity_poly.pdbx_seq_one_letter_code
_entity_poly.pdbx_strand_id
1 'polypeptide(L)'
;MKTTLLPKSCALGFTALLTVACGGEDWQDSLQAWSLVGDPFADRIVSFTPGAAAGFGQSQLPGIVLGAPQGDGASSGSLDVLSLGRNGVIVLEFTDIAVTDGPGVDLLVFENAFLKPTGKPFAETGVVAVSDDGVTWHEFPCASSDVANNYPGCAGVTPVYSNPSNGIPATNPAVAGGDGFDLASVGLTRARFVRIRDSGANGYAGTSGGFDLDAVAVVNGVQLP
;
A
#
# COMPACT_ATOMS: atom_id res chain seq x y z
N MET A 1 -56.04 20.70 38.28
CA MET A 1 -54.88 19.92 37.79
C MET A 1 -55.43 18.69 37.09
N LYS A 2 -55.07 18.48 35.82
CA LYS A 2 -55.77 17.58 34.88
C LYS A 2 -55.65 16.10 35.28
N THR A 3 -56.80 15.45 35.31
CA THR A 3 -57.03 14.02 35.54
C THR A 3 -57.05 13.27 34.21
N THR A 4 -56.14 12.30 34.11
CA THR A 4 -56.17 10.93 33.54
C THR A 4 -57.20 10.47 32.49
N LEU A 5 -56.71 9.52 31.67
CA LEU A 5 -57.34 8.33 31.05
C LEU A 5 -57.63 8.34 29.54
N LEU A 6 -56.89 7.49 28.81
CA LEU A 6 -57.27 6.86 27.53
C LEU A 6 -58.42 5.86 27.75
N PRO A 7 -59.23 5.55 26.71
CA PRO A 7 -59.07 4.24 26.03
C PRO A 7 -59.36 4.22 24.51
N LYS A 8 -59.09 3.03 23.93
CA LYS A 8 -59.09 2.57 22.53
C LYS A 8 -60.49 2.37 21.89
N SER A 9 -60.63 2.53 20.56
CA SER A 9 -60.90 1.42 19.57
C SER A 9 -61.59 1.83 18.25
N CYS A 10 -61.22 1.11 17.17
CA CYS A 10 -61.94 0.67 15.94
C CYS A 10 -62.57 1.67 14.95
N ALA A 11 -62.14 1.62 13.67
CA ALA A 11 -62.78 0.82 12.59
C ALA A 11 -62.16 1.11 11.19
N LEU A 12 -62.13 0.08 10.34
CA LEU A 12 -61.61 0.08 8.95
C LEU A 12 -62.56 0.73 7.93
N GLY A 13 -62.00 1.23 6.82
CA GLY A 13 -62.72 1.49 5.57
C GLY A 13 -61.77 1.70 4.38
N PHE A 14 -61.71 0.72 3.47
CA PHE A 14 -61.00 0.75 2.19
C PHE A 14 -61.93 1.30 1.09
N THR A 15 -61.45 2.20 0.22
CA THR A 15 -61.92 2.30 -1.18
C THR A 15 -60.90 3.05 -2.05
N ALA A 16 -60.65 2.50 -3.24
CA ALA A 16 -59.70 2.93 -4.28
C ALA A 16 -60.26 4.11 -5.12
N LEU A 17 -59.59 4.80 -6.06
CA LEU A 17 -58.76 4.35 -7.20
C LEU A 17 -58.25 5.59 -8.02
N LEU A 18 -57.14 5.43 -8.77
CA LEU A 18 -56.65 6.14 -9.99
C LEU A 18 -55.63 7.32 -9.94
N THR A 19 -54.35 6.92 -10.09
CA THR A 19 -53.28 7.32 -11.06
C THR A 19 -52.96 8.78 -11.43
N VAL A 20 -51.67 9.12 -11.42
CA VAL A 20 -50.81 9.42 -12.60
C VAL A 20 -49.34 9.27 -12.19
N ALA A 21 -48.53 8.64 -13.05
CA ALA A 21 -47.07 8.52 -12.94
C ALA A 21 -46.35 9.61 -13.74
N CYS A 22 -45.23 10.11 -13.21
CA CYS A 22 -44.07 10.70 -13.90
C CYS A 22 -42.89 10.41 -12.97
N GLY A 23 -41.91 9.58 -13.37
CA GLY A 23 -40.64 10.05 -13.93
C GLY A 23 -39.86 10.79 -12.84
N GLY A 24 -38.84 10.25 -12.17
CA GLY A 24 -37.76 9.41 -12.65
C GLY A 24 -36.48 10.23 -12.56
N GLU A 25 -35.82 10.23 -11.39
CA GLU A 25 -34.43 10.66 -11.19
C GLU A 25 -33.88 9.92 -9.95
N ASP A 26 -33.58 8.62 -10.13
CA ASP A 26 -32.67 7.93 -9.23
C ASP A 26 -31.30 8.59 -9.38
N TRP A 27 -30.91 9.43 -8.43
CA TRP A 27 -29.53 9.87 -8.25
C TRP A 27 -28.70 8.69 -7.69
N GLN A 28 -28.67 7.59 -8.44
CA GLN A 28 -27.54 6.67 -8.43
C GLN A 28 -26.49 7.28 -9.35
N ASP A 29 -25.90 8.36 -8.84
CA ASP A 29 -24.70 8.90 -9.42
C ASP A 29 -23.65 7.80 -9.37
N SER A 30 -23.26 7.41 -10.57
CA SER A 30 -22.38 6.34 -10.93
C SER A 30 -20.99 6.53 -10.30
N LEU A 31 -20.80 6.01 -9.10
CA LEU A 31 -19.51 5.46 -8.70
C LEU A 31 -19.51 3.98 -9.04
N GLN A 32 -19.61 3.65 -10.33
CA GLN A 32 -18.94 2.44 -10.78
C GLN A 32 -17.46 2.75 -10.62
N ALA A 33 -16.93 2.49 -9.42
CA ALA A 33 -15.52 2.19 -9.27
C ALA A 33 -15.30 0.99 -10.19
N TRP A 34 -14.65 1.23 -11.32
CA TRP A 34 -14.14 0.15 -12.15
C TRP A 34 -13.19 -0.60 -11.22
N SER A 35 -13.60 -1.76 -10.71
CA SER A 35 -12.66 -2.62 -10.00
C SER A 35 -11.52 -2.89 -10.97
N LEU A 36 -10.30 -2.51 -10.59
CA LEU A 36 -9.10 -2.85 -11.36
C LEU A 36 -9.17 -4.35 -11.71
N VAL A 37 -8.87 -4.67 -12.96
CA VAL A 37 -8.70 -6.04 -13.43
C VAL A 37 -7.26 -6.41 -13.11
N GLY A 38 -7.07 -7.03 -11.95
CA GLY A 38 -5.75 -7.36 -11.43
C GLY A 38 -5.73 -7.28 -9.91
N ASP A 39 -4.64 -7.74 -9.32
CA ASP A 39 -4.32 -7.42 -7.94
C ASP A 39 -3.54 -6.09 -7.90
N PRO A 40 -3.43 -5.42 -6.73
CA PRO A 40 -2.79 -4.12 -6.66
C PRO A 40 -1.25 -4.22 -6.58
N PHE A 41 -0.64 -5.38 -6.83
CA PHE A 41 0.78 -5.63 -6.57
C PHE A 41 1.63 -5.56 -7.84
N ALA A 42 2.95 -5.55 -7.66
CA ALA A 42 3.87 -5.57 -8.80
C ALA A 42 3.79 -6.92 -9.54
N ASP A 43 3.85 -6.90 -10.86
CA ASP A 43 3.72 -8.09 -11.70
C ASP A 43 5.06 -8.67 -12.15
N ARG A 44 6.09 -7.83 -12.19
CA ARG A 44 7.37 -8.17 -12.82
C ARG A 44 8.56 -7.54 -12.14
N ILE A 45 9.61 -8.36 -11.96
CA ILE A 45 10.96 -7.87 -11.66
C ILE A 45 11.64 -7.53 -12.98
N VAL A 46 11.88 -6.24 -13.22
CA VAL A 46 12.61 -5.75 -14.39
C VAL A 46 14.11 -6.00 -14.21
N SER A 47 14.64 -5.74 -13.01
CA SER A 47 16.02 -6.06 -12.66
C SER A 47 16.20 -6.16 -11.15
N PHE A 48 17.19 -6.96 -10.73
CA PHE A 48 17.65 -7.00 -9.35
C PHE A 48 19.18 -7.07 -9.35
N THR A 49 19.80 -6.10 -8.67
CA THR A 49 21.25 -6.04 -8.44
C THR A 49 21.48 -6.14 -6.93
N PRO A 50 21.81 -7.33 -6.41
CA PRO A 50 22.04 -7.50 -4.98
C PRO A 50 23.28 -6.72 -4.52
N GLY A 51 23.15 -6.08 -3.36
CA GLY A 51 24.26 -5.47 -2.64
C GLY A 51 25.07 -6.48 -1.82
N ALA A 52 26.12 -6.01 -1.18
CA ALA A 52 26.85 -6.83 -0.22
C ALA A 52 25.95 -7.24 0.95
N ALA A 53 26.08 -8.48 1.45
CA ALA A 53 25.22 -9.07 2.48
C ALA A 53 23.75 -9.30 2.07
N ALA A 54 23.41 -9.21 0.78
CA ALA A 54 22.16 -9.76 0.25
C ALA A 54 22.21 -11.30 0.22
N GLY A 55 21.05 -11.95 0.11
CA GLY A 55 20.96 -13.40 -0.15
C GLY A 55 19.69 -14.06 0.37
N PHE A 56 19.13 -13.56 1.47
CA PHE A 56 17.84 -14.03 1.99
C PHE A 56 16.73 -13.74 0.98
N GLY A 57 15.79 -14.69 0.83
CA GLY A 57 14.68 -14.60 -0.12
C GLY A 57 15.03 -14.83 -1.60
N GLN A 58 16.29 -14.75 -2.02
CA GLN A 58 16.65 -14.81 -3.45
C GLN A 58 16.22 -16.10 -4.15
N SER A 59 16.24 -17.24 -3.47
CA SER A 59 15.80 -18.53 -4.04
C SER A 59 14.29 -18.62 -4.27
N GLN A 60 13.50 -17.70 -3.72
CA GLN A 60 12.04 -17.62 -3.87
C GLN A 60 11.61 -16.60 -4.92
N LEU A 61 12.56 -15.93 -5.60
CA LEU A 61 12.25 -15.03 -6.68
C LEU A 61 11.59 -15.77 -7.87
N PRO A 62 10.65 -15.11 -8.57
CA PRO A 62 10.21 -13.73 -8.33
C PRO A 62 9.09 -13.62 -7.28
N GLY A 63 8.47 -14.74 -6.87
CA GLY A 63 7.20 -14.74 -6.13
C GLY A 63 7.23 -14.03 -4.78
N ILE A 64 8.37 -13.98 -4.11
CA ILE A 64 8.53 -13.34 -2.78
C ILE A 64 8.37 -11.81 -2.78
N VAL A 65 8.27 -11.15 -3.94
CA VAL A 65 8.10 -9.68 -4.02
C VAL A 65 6.97 -9.21 -4.95
N LEU A 66 6.20 -10.14 -5.54
CA LEU A 66 5.18 -9.85 -6.56
C LEU A 66 3.76 -10.17 -6.07
N GLY A 67 3.52 -10.02 -4.77
CA GLY A 67 2.23 -10.38 -4.18
C GLY A 67 1.87 -9.52 -2.99
N ALA A 68 0.85 -9.96 -2.25
CA ALA A 68 0.41 -9.29 -1.04
C ALA A 68 1.48 -9.36 0.06
N PRO A 69 1.64 -8.29 0.86
CA PRO A 69 2.55 -8.31 2.00
C PRO A 69 2.17 -9.40 3.01
N GLN A 70 3.15 -9.97 3.68
CA GLN A 70 2.99 -11.00 4.72
C GLN A 70 3.27 -10.46 6.13
N GLY A 71 2.88 -9.22 6.43
CA GLY A 71 3.16 -8.58 7.71
C GLY A 71 2.78 -9.41 8.94
N ASP A 72 3.58 -9.28 10.00
CA ASP A 72 3.37 -9.94 11.31
C ASP A 72 3.02 -8.93 12.42
N GLY A 73 2.60 -7.73 12.02
CA GLY A 73 2.07 -6.69 12.89
C GLY A 73 3.14 -5.85 13.60
N ALA A 74 2.75 -5.24 14.73
CA ALA A 74 3.57 -4.18 15.35
C ALA A 74 4.89 -4.67 15.97
N SER A 75 5.00 -5.95 16.33
CA SER A 75 6.06 -6.43 17.24
C SER A 75 7.00 -7.46 16.60
N SER A 76 6.78 -7.81 15.33
CA SER A 76 7.51 -8.85 14.63
C SER A 76 7.50 -8.57 13.13
N GLY A 77 8.55 -9.02 12.45
CA GLY A 77 8.63 -9.06 10.99
C GLY A 77 8.27 -10.45 10.48
N SER A 78 7.87 -10.51 9.21
CA SER A 78 7.70 -11.74 8.44
C SER A 78 9.05 -12.31 7.98
N LEU A 79 9.02 -13.49 7.35
CA LEU A 79 10.17 -14.07 6.63
C LEU A 79 9.94 -14.10 5.11
N ASP A 80 8.85 -13.52 4.63
CA ASP A 80 8.52 -13.44 3.21
C ASP A 80 9.13 -12.15 2.64
N VAL A 81 10.46 -12.10 2.63
CA VAL A 81 11.20 -10.88 2.29
C VAL A 81 12.43 -11.18 1.45
N LEU A 82 12.79 -10.22 0.60
CA LEU A 82 14.02 -10.19 -0.17
C LEU A 82 14.98 -9.14 0.39
N SER A 83 16.06 -9.58 1.01
CA SER A 83 17.13 -8.68 1.46
C SER A 83 17.90 -8.14 0.27
N LEU A 84 17.88 -6.81 0.09
CA LEU A 84 18.57 -6.15 -1.02
C LEU A 84 20.09 -6.12 -0.81
N GLY A 85 20.60 -6.15 0.42
CA GLY A 85 22.01 -5.91 0.71
C GLY A 85 22.39 -4.44 0.60
N ARG A 86 23.61 -4.12 1.03
CA ARG A 86 24.12 -2.74 1.03
C ARG A 86 24.13 -2.12 -0.36
N ASN A 87 23.36 -1.05 -0.53
CA ASN A 87 23.12 -0.37 -1.81
C ASN A 87 22.55 -1.29 -2.91
N GLY A 88 21.96 -2.43 -2.55
CA GLY A 88 21.26 -3.27 -3.51
C GLY A 88 20.05 -2.55 -4.10
N VAL A 89 19.70 -2.92 -5.32
CA VAL A 89 18.64 -2.24 -6.10
C VAL A 89 17.74 -3.27 -6.74
N ILE A 90 16.43 -3.09 -6.61
CA ILE A 90 15.42 -3.82 -7.37
C ILE A 90 14.54 -2.84 -8.14
N VAL A 91 14.13 -3.24 -9.34
CA VAL A 91 13.18 -2.51 -10.18
C VAL A 91 12.01 -3.45 -10.47
N LEU A 92 10.82 -3.00 -10.07
CA LEU A 92 9.55 -3.66 -10.26
C LEU A 92 8.70 -2.92 -11.28
N GLU A 93 7.76 -3.62 -11.90
CA GLU A 93 6.80 -3.06 -12.85
C GLU A 93 5.39 -3.57 -12.59
N PHE A 94 4.43 -2.66 -12.74
CA PHE A 94 3.01 -2.94 -12.91
C PHE A 94 2.68 -3.00 -14.42
N THR A 95 2.18 -4.15 -14.85
CA THR A 95 1.91 -4.49 -16.24
C THR A 95 0.43 -4.42 -16.60
N ASP A 96 -0.47 -4.67 -15.64
CA ASP A 96 -1.92 -4.60 -15.81
C ASP A 96 -2.54 -3.36 -15.15
N ILE A 97 -1.86 -2.72 -14.20
CA ILE A 97 -2.25 -1.45 -13.58
C ILE A 97 -1.13 -0.40 -13.66
N ALA A 98 -1.48 0.86 -13.46
CA ALA A 98 -0.52 1.93 -13.22
C ALA A 98 -0.93 2.71 -11.99
N VAL A 99 0.07 3.17 -11.22
CA VAL A 99 -0.14 4.13 -10.13
C VAL A 99 -0.53 5.46 -10.74
N THR A 100 -1.56 6.11 -10.20
CA THR A 100 -2.01 7.44 -10.62
C THR A 100 -2.02 8.39 -9.44
N ASP A 101 -1.67 9.65 -9.68
CA ASP A 101 -1.76 10.74 -8.70
C ASP A 101 -3.23 10.96 -8.29
N GLY A 102 -3.56 10.50 -7.09
CA GLY A 102 -4.82 10.72 -6.41
C GLY A 102 -4.61 11.51 -5.11
N PRO A 103 -5.65 11.69 -4.29
CA PRO A 103 -5.49 12.37 -3.02
C PRO A 103 -4.55 11.61 -2.07
N GLY A 104 -3.37 12.17 -1.78
CA GLY A 104 -2.45 11.67 -0.77
C GLY A 104 -1.60 10.50 -1.25
N VAL A 105 -1.46 9.46 -0.42
CA VAL A 105 -0.61 8.31 -0.74
C VAL A 105 -1.20 7.53 -1.92
N ASP A 106 -0.38 7.29 -2.94
CA ASP A 106 -0.76 6.54 -4.14
C ASP A 106 -0.09 5.16 -4.22
N LEU A 107 1.01 4.99 -3.51
CA LEU A 107 1.85 3.79 -3.52
C LEU A 107 2.27 3.45 -2.08
N LEU A 108 2.19 2.18 -1.71
CA LEU A 108 2.76 1.65 -0.47
C LEU A 108 3.91 0.72 -0.78
N VAL A 109 5.00 0.84 -0.01
CA VAL A 109 6.13 -0.08 -0.02
C VAL A 109 6.21 -0.78 1.33
N PHE A 110 6.24 -2.11 1.29
CA PHE A 110 6.32 -2.98 2.45
C PHE A 110 7.70 -3.59 2.52
N GLU A 111 8.42 -3.25 3.58
CA GLU A 111 9.69 -3.85 3.96
C GLU A 111 9.37 -4.98 4.93
N ASN A 112 9.91 -4.93 6.15
CA ASN A 112 9.68 -5.86 7.23
C ASN A 112 9.80 -5.18 8.60
N ALA A 113 9.56 -3.87 8.66
CA ALA A 113 9.76 -3.11 9.87
C ALA A 113 8.81 -3.57 10.99
N PHE A 114 9.25 -3.42 12.23
CA PHE A 114 8.45 -3.67 13.43
C PHE A 114 8.97 -2.83 14.61
N LEU A 115 8.21 -2.70 15.69
CA LEU A 115 8.62 -1.95 16.87
C LEU A 115 9.50 -2.79 17.79
N LYS A 116 10.68 -2.25 18.11
CA LYS A 116 11.52 -2.77 19.20
C LYS A 116 10.84 -2.49 20.55
N PRO A 117 11.22 -3.18 21.64
CA PRO A 117 10.72 -2.88 23.00
C PRO A 117 10.87 -1.42 23.43
N THR A 118 11.83 -0.70 22.83
CA THR A 118 12.03 0.75 23.01
C THR A 118 10.93 1.64 22.44
N GLY A 119 9.99 1.08 21.66
CA GLY A 119 8.97 1.82 20.90
C GLY A 119 9.48 2.45 19.59
N LYS A 120 10.78 2.37 19.31
CA LYS A 120 11.38 2.77 18.02
C LYS A 120 11.31 1.61 17.02
N PRO A 121 11.14 1.90 15.72
CA PRO A 121 11.16 0.84 14.71
C PRO A 121 12.55 0.18 14.64
N PHE A 122 12.55 -1.12 14.44
CA PHE A 122 13.58 -1.81 13.68
C PHE A 122 13.34 -1.41 12.23
N ALA A 123 14.16 -0.49 11.74
CA ALA A 123 13.99 0.13 10.44
C ALA A 123 15.22 -0.18 9.61
N GLU A 124 15.01 -0.68 8.40
CA GLU A 124 16.03 -0.80 7.38
C GLU A 124 15.55 0.04 6.19
N THR A 125 16.17 1.19 6.04
CA THR A 125 15.66 2.27 5.19
C THR A 125 15.92 2.02 3.70
N GLY A 126 14.91 2.27 2.89
CA GLY A 126 14.95 2.17 1.43
C GLY A 126 14.65 3.50 0.77
N VAL A 127 15.40 3.82 -0.28
CA VAL A 127 15.15 4.97 -1.16
C VAL A 127 14.27 4.50 -2.32
N VAL A 128 13.12 5.15 -2.48
CA VAL A 128 12.14 4.82 -3.52
C VAL A 128 12.22 5.82 -4.66
N ALA A 129 12.19 5.33 -5.89
CA ALA A 129 12.01 6.12 -7.08
C ALA A 129 10.94 5.51 -7.97
N VAL A 130 10.19 6.34 -8.68
CA VAL A 130 9.13 5.92 -9.60
C VAL A 130 9.40 6.42 -11.01
N SER A 131 8.84 5.72 -11.99
CA SER A 131 8.96 6.06 -13.40
C SER A 131 7.72 5.60 -14.16
N ASP A 132 7.33 6.34 -15.19
CA ASP A 132 6.26 5.93 -16.12
C ASP A 132 6.81 5.16 -17.34
N ASP A 133 8.03 5.48 -17.77
CA ASP A 133 8.66 4.98 -19.00
C ASP A 133 9.80 3.96 -18.74
N GLY A 134 10.20 3.77 -17.48
CA GLY A 134 11.32 2.92 -17.07
C GLY A 134 12.71 3.54 -17.33
N VAL A 135 12.77 4.78 -17.83
CA VAL A 135 14.00 5.48 -18.24
C VAL A 135 14.21 6.75 -17.42
N THR A 136 13.15 7.54 -17.26
CA THR A 136 13.14 8.79 -16.49
C THR A 136 12.68 8.49 -15.07
N TRP A 137 13.58 8.67 -14.10
CA TRP A 137 13.34 8.29 -12.70
C TRP A 137 13.15 9.52 -11.81
N HIS A 138 12.12 9.47 -10.98
CA HIS A 138 11.77 10.48 -10.01
C HIS A 138 11.95 9.88 -8.61
N GLU A 139 13.00 10.31 -7.90
CA GLU A 139 13.35 9.79 -6.57
C GLU A 139 12.66 10.61 -5.48
N PHE A 140 12.01 9.93 -4.53
CA PHE A 140 11.45 10.56 -3.35
C PHE A 140 12.58 10.94 -2.37
N PRO A 141 12.50 12.12 -1.72
CA PRO A 141 13.46 12.46 -0.66
C PRO A 141 13.39 11.44 0.47
N CYS A 142 14.54 10.89 0.88
CA CYS A 142 14.65 9.97 2.02
C CYS A 142 15.79 10.42 2.94
N ALA A 143 15.46 10.76 4.19
CA ALA A 143 16.43 11.15 5.20
C ALA A 143 16.89 9.95 6.05
N SER A 144 17.60 9.00 5.42
CA SER A 144 17.98 7.71 6.04
C SER A 144 18.89 7.83 7.27
N SER A 145 19.51 8.98 7.50
CA SER A 145 20.32 9.24 8.70
C SER A 145 19.55 9.95 9.83
N ASP A 146 18.32 10.39 9.61
CA ASP A 146 17.54 11.16 10.58
C ASP A 146 16.75 10.25 11.53
N VAL A 147 17.48 9.58 12.42
CA VAL A 147 16.93 8.67 13.43
C VAL A 147 15.97 9.41 14.39
N ALA A 148 16.23 10.70 14.66
CA ALA A 148 15.46 11.48 15.62
C ALA A 148 14.00 11.66 15.16
N ASN A 149 13.82 11.87 13.85
CA ASN A 149 12.51 12.07 13.22
C ASN A 149 11.96 10.81 12.52
N ASN A 150 12.52 9.63 12.83
CA ASN A 150 12.13 8.35 12.23
C ASN A 150 12.26 8.33 10.69
N TYR A 151 13.39 8.78 10.15
CA TYR A 151 13.75 8.61 8.74
C TYR A 151 12.70 9.12 7.73
N PRO A 152 12.28 10.39 7.82
CA PRO A 152 11.21 10.92 6.99
C PRO A 152 11.46 10.70 5.50
N GLY A 153 10.42 10.19 4.81
CA GLY A 153 10.42 9.94 3.37
C GLY A 153 11.12 8.65 2.92
N CYS A 154 11.67 7.86 3.84
CA CYS A 154 12.21 6.54 3.52
C CYS A 154 11.13 5.46 3.61
N ALA A 155 11.28 4.40 2.82
CA ALA A 155 10.60 3.13 3.10
C ALA A 155 11.33 2.36 4.21
N GLY A 156 10.66 1.37 4.81
CA GLY A 156 11.25 0.47 5.80
C GLY A 156 11.26 1.02 7.22
N VAL A 157 10.25 1.81 7.57
CA VAL A 157 10.14 2.46 8.89
C VAL A 157 8.87 2.03 9.61
N THR A 158 7.74 1.99 8.91
CA THR A 158 6.43 1.73 9.49
C THR A 158 6.14 0.23 9.57
N PRO A 159 5.69 -0.30 10.73
CA PRO A 159 5.39 -1.72 10.84
C PRO A 159 4.40 -2.21 9.79
N VAL A 160 4.58 -3.45 9.31
CA VAL A 160 3.71 -4.04 8.29
C VAL A 160 2.58 -4.82 8.96
N TYR A 161 1.34 -4.40 8.74
CA TYR A 161 0.15 -5.02 9.33
C TYR A 161 -0.65 -5.83 8.33
N SER A 162 -0.65 -5.44 7.05
CA SER A 162 -1.40 -6.15 6.02
C SER A 162 -0.86 -7.57 5.84
N ASN A 163 -1.79 -8.52 5.87
CA ASN A 163 -1.53 -9.93 5.61
C ASN A 163 -2.80 -10.57 5.04
N PRO A 164 -2.72 -11.42 3.99
CA PRO A 164 -3.89 -12.13 3.46
C PRO A 164 -4.71 -12.87 4.51
N SER A 165 -4.09 -13.34 5.60
CA SER A 165 -4.74 -14.10 6.66
C SER A 165 -5.52 -13.26 7.67
N ASN A 166 -5.31 -11.94 7.72
CA ASN A 166 -5.91 -11.06 8.73
C ASN A 166 -6.94 -10.07 8.17
N GLY A 167 -7.08 -10.01 6.84
CA GLY A 167 -8.07 -9.17 6.16
C GLY A 167 -7.77 -7.67 6.19
N ILE A 168 -6.58 -7.25 6.62
CA ILE A 168 -6.15 -5.85 6.54
C ILE A 168 -5.73 -5.56 5.08
N PRO A 169 -6.42 -4.65 4.37
CA PRO A 169 -6.16 -4.40 2.96
C PRO A 169 -4.82 -3.69 2.76
N ALA A 170 -3.98 -4.23 1.86
CA ALA A 170 -2.68 -3.67 1.51
C ALA A 170 -2.76 -2.32 0.78
N THR A 171 -3.95 -1.91 0.33
CA THR A 171 -4.20 -0.67 -0.41
C THR A 171 -4.77 0.45 0.44
N ASN A 172 -4.88 0.26 1.77
CA ASN A 172 -5.37 1.28 2.67
C ASN A 172 -4.22 1.82 3.55
N PRO A 173 -3.66 3.00 3.22
CA PRO A 173 -2.54 3.59 3.96
C PRO A 173 -2.81 3.82 5.45
N ALA A 174 -4.08 3.91 5.86
CA ALA A 174 -4.43 4.13 7.26
C ALA A 174 -4.27 2.89 8.15
N VAL A 175 -4.22 1.69 7.56
CA VAL A 175 -4.23 0.42 8.32
C VAL A 175 -3.23 -0.62 7.83
N ALA A 176 -2.77 -0.54 6.58
CA ALA A 176 -1.89 -1.54 5.98
C ALA A 176 -0.53 -1.64 6.67
N GLY A 177 -0.06 -0.53 7.25
CA GLY A 177 1.35 -0.38 7.58
C GLY A 177 2.18 -0.08 6.34
N GLY A 178 3.50 -0.33 6.42
CA GLY A 178 4.42 0.07 5.37
C GLY A 178 4.44 1.59 5.17
N ASP A 179 5.24 2.03 4.20
CA ASP A 179 5.50 3.46 4.00
C ASP A 179 4.89 3.94 2.69
N GLY A 180 4.21 5.09 2.77
CA GLY A 180 3.41 5.65 1.68
C GLY A 180 4.13 6.73 0.87
N PHE A 181 3.88 6.73 -0.43
CA PHE A 181 4.46 7.63 -1.41
C PHE A 181 3.35 8.26 -2.28
N ASP A 182 3.42 9.58 -2.45
CA ASP A 182 2.46 10.42 -3.18
C ASP A 182 3.13 10.95 -4.45
N LEU A 183 2.63 10.62 -5.64
CA LEU A 183 3.24 10.98 -6.92
C LEU A 183 3.33 12.50 -7.14
N ALA A 184 2.38 13.27 -6.61
CA ALA A 184 2.39 14.73 -6.74
C ALA A 184 3.66 15.33 -6.11
N SER A 185 4.20 14.71 -5.06
CA SER A 185 5.42 15.17 -4.38
C SER A 185 6.67 15.12 -5.25
N VAL A 186 6.65 14.32 -6.33
CA VAL A 186 7.74 14.21 -7.31
C VAL A 186 7.35 14.66 -8.72
N GLY A 187 6.18 15.31 -8.85
CA GLY A 187 5.70 15.93 -10.08
C GLY A 187 5.24 14.94 -11.14
N LEU A 188 4.79 13.75 -10.75
CA LEU A 188 4.24 12.75 -11.65
C LEU A 188 2.72 12.67 -11.51
N THR A 189 2.03 12.34 -12.59
CA THR A 189 0.60 12.00 -12.58
C THR A 189 0.35 10.49 -12.72
N ARG A 190 1.37 9.75 -13.16
CA ARG A 190 1.33 8.31 -13.36
C ARG A 190 2.72 7.69 -13.20
N ALA A 191 2.77 6.45 -12.72
CA ALA A 191 3.96 5.61 -12.72
C ALA A 191 3.61 4.15 -12.97
N ARG A 192 4.52 3.42 -13.64
CA ARG A 192 4.42 1.99 -13.90
C ARG A 192 5.57 1.19 -13.31
N PHE A 193 6.67 1.87 -12.98
CA PHE A 193 7.88 1.26 -12.46
C PHE A 193 8.21 1.82 -11.09
N VAL A 194 8.68 0.95 -10.21
CA VAL A 194 9.15 1.30 -8.87
C VAL A 194 10.56 0.76 -8.74
N ARG A 195 11.50 1.62 -8.38
CA ARG A 195 12.86 1.26 -8.04
C ARG A 195 13.07 1.47 -6.56
N ILE A 196 13.51 0.43 -5.88
CA ILE A 196 13.86 0.47 -4.46
C ILE A 196 15.34 0.19 -4.34
N ARG A 197 16.03 1.06 -3.62
CA ARG A 197 17.45 0.95 -3.33
C ARG A 197 17.65 0.97 -1.82
N ASP A 198 18.40 -0.01 -1.29
CA ASP A 198 18.89 0.06 0.08
C ASP A 198 19.66 1.36 0.31
N SER A 199 19.35 2.08 1.40
CA SER A 199 19.88 3.44 1.61
C SER A 199 21.39 3.51 1.86
N GLY A 200 22.04 2.37 2.12
CA GLY A 200 23.46 2.31 2.52
C GLY A 200 23.70 2.61 4.01
N ALA A 201 22.65 2.89 4.78
CA ALA A 201 22.68 3.29 6.19
C ALA A 201 22.05 2.25 7.14
N ASN A 202 21.98 0.98 6.74
CA ASN A 202 21.34 -0.10 7.49
C ASN A 202 22.36 -1.05 8.17
N GLY A 203 21.85 -2.11 8.81
CA GLY A 203 22.67 -3.21 9.31
C GLY A 203 23.05 -4.16 8.18
N TYR A 204 24.29 -4.66 8.17
CA TYR A 204 24.76 -5.57 7.11
C TYR A 204 25.48 -6.78 7.71
N ALA A 205 24.70 -7.78 8.12
CA ALA A 205 25.21 -9.01 8.69
C ALA A 205 24.73 -10.23 7.89
N GLY A 206 25.62 -11.19 7.68
CA GLY A 206 25.30 -12.44 6.99
C GLY A 206 24.79 -12.22 5.56
N THR A 207 23.62 -12.79 5.28
CA THR A 207 22.94 -12.73 3.97
C THR A 207 21.60 -12.01 4.02
N SER A 208 21.25 -11.43 5.17
CA SER A 208 19.98 -10.73 5.41
C SER A 208 20.23 -9.28 5.81
N GLY A 209 21.17 -8.62 5.12
CA GLY A 209 21.51 -7.24 5.41
C GLY A 209 20.72 -6.27 4.56
N GLY A 210 20.37 -5.12 5.13
CA GLY A 210 19.76 -4.02 4.41
C GLY A 210 18.25 -4.15 4.27
N PHE A 211 17.67 -3.34 3.39
CA PHE A 211 16.23 -3.32 3.14
C PHE A 211 15.70 -4.71 2.76
N ASP A 212 14.74 -5.23 3.52
CA ASP A 212 14.07 -6.52 3.36
C ASP A 212 12.70 -6.31 2.69
N LEU A 213 12.67 -6.30 1.35
CA LEU A 213 11.44 -6.04 0.58
C LEU A 213 10.46 -7.22 0.67
N ASP A 214 9.24 -6.96 1.14
CA ASP A 214 8.09 -7.88 1.12
C ASP A 214 7.24 -7.62 -0.14
N ALA A 215 6.69 -6.40 -0.27
CA ALA A 215 5.75 -6.10 -1.34
C ALA A 215 5.70 -4.62 -1.72
N VAL A 216 5.02 -4.32 -2.83
CA VAL A 216 4.61 -2.96 -3.21
C VAL A 216 3.15 -3.03 -3.65
N ALA A 217 2.31 -2.09 -3.19
CA ALA A 217 0.90 -2.03 -3.54
C ALA A 217 0.46 -0.65 -4.04
N VAL A 218 -0.38 -0.65 -5.07
CA VAL A 218 -1.03 0.52 -5.63
C VAL A 218 -2.25 0.90 -4.79
N VAL A 219 -2.29 2.13 -4.30
CA VAL A 219 -3.42 2.71 -3.56
C VAL A 219 -4.38 3.42 -4.51
N ASN A 220 -3.85 4.31 -5.35
CA ASN A 220 -4.58 4.99 -6.40
C ASN A 220 -4.05 4.48 -7.75
N GLY A 221 -4.91 3.85 -8.54
CA GLY A 221 -4.49 3.25 -9.80
C GLY A 221 -5.54 3.22 -10.89
N VAL A 222 -5.05 3.02 -12.10
CA VAL A 222 -5.86 2.85 -13.31
C VAL A 222 -5.46 1.58 -14.03
N GLN A 223 -6.44 0.90 -14.63
CA GLN A 223 -6.20 -0.25 -15.47
C GLN A 223 -5.38 0.13 -16.70
N LEU A 224 -4.38 -0.68 -17.03
CA LEU A 224 -3.66 -0.64 -18.29
C LEU A 224 -4.35 -1.49 -19.36
N PRO A 225 -4.26 -1.09 -20.65
CA PRO A 225 -4.87 -1.82 -21.77
C PRO A 225 -4.36 -3.24 -21.98
#